data_AF-A0A2U8W8M9-F1
#
_entry.id   AF-A0A2U8W8M9-F1
#
_cell.length_a   1.000
_cell.length_b   1.000
_cell.length_c   1.000
_cell.angle_alpha   90.00
_cell.angle_beta   90.00
_cell.angle_gamma   90.00
#
_symmetry.space_group_name_H-M   'P 1'
#
loop_
_entity.id
_entity.type
_entity.pdbx_description
1 polymer ?
#
loop_
_entity_poly.entity_id
_entity_poly.type
_entity_poly.pdbx_seq_one_letter_code
_entity_poly.pdbx_strand_id
1 'polypeptide(L)'
;MSTSRKPLPEQLEMVAALTAKLADQAMAEMMSEHSVSDRTVQSLADGVLFLDRHAHPIPRLALDLLMRVHHDRSAALAVSRREGARREARGFKPAERAEEGGAGRKVRSLFRSLRRRDGA
;
A
#
# COMPACT_ATOMS: atom_id res chain seq x y z
N MET A 1 5.21 29.06 14.37
CA MET A 1 6.41 28.20 14.42
C MET A 1 5.98 26.81 14.84
N SER A 2 5.88 25.87 13.90
CA SER A 2 5.41 24.51 14.19
C SER A 2 6.56 23.69 14.75
N THR A 3 6.55 23.45 16.06
CA THR A 3 7.46 22.50 16.70
C THR A 3 7.17 21.11 16.13
N SER A 4 7.99 20.66 15.19
CA SER A 4 8.05 19.24 14.81
C SER A 4 8.57 18.47 16.02
N ARG A 5 7.67 18.18 16.97
CA ARG A 5 7.94 17.24 18.05
C ARG A 5 8.20 15.90 17.37
N LYS A 6 9.46 15.45 17.42
CA LYS A 6 9.78 14.05 17.13
C LYS A 6 8.88 13.19 18.05
N PRO A 7 8.19 12.19 17.51
CA PRO A 7 7.36 11.30 18.32
C PRO A 7 8.24 10.63 19.38
N LEU A 8 7.67 10.41 20.55
CA LEU A 8 8.32 9.67 21.61
C LEU A 8 8.49 8.20 21.17
N PRO A 9 9.53 7.48 21.63
CA PRO A 9 9.72 6.06 21.32
C PRO A 9 8.47 5.22 21.62
N GLU A 10 7.83 5.46 22.76
CA GLU A 10 6.58 4.78 23.17
C GLU A 10 5.43 4.98 22.16
N GLN A 11 5.36 6.14 21.51
CA GLN A 11 4.35 6.41 20.49
C GLN A 11 4.64 5.63 19.21
N LEU A 12 5.92 5.46 18.84
CA LEU A 12 6.30 4.65 17.69
C LEU A 12 6.03 3.17 17.94
N GLU A 13 6.30 2.68 19.15
CA GLU A 13 5.95 1.32 19.55
C GLU A 13 4.44 1.09 19.53
N MET A 14 3.65 2.05 20.04
CA MET A 14 2.20 1.98 19.98
C MET A 14 1.69 1.94 18.53
N VAL A 15 2.23 2.77 17.64
CA VAL A 15 1.87 2.74 16.21
C VAL A 15 2.29 1.43 15.57
N ALA A 16 3.45 0.87 15.90
CA ALA A 16 3.89 -0.44 15.42
C ALA A 16 2.93 -1.56 15.87
N ALA A 17 2.52 -1.55 17.14
CA ALA A 17 1.55 -2.51 17.67
C ALA A 17 0.16 -2.36 17.03
N LEU A 18 -0.31 -1.13 16.82
CA LEU A 18 -1.58 -0.87 16.11
C LEU A 18 -1.50 -1.32 14.65
N THR A 19 -0.38 -1.07 13.97
CA THR A 19 -0.15 -1.49 12.59
C THR A 19 -0.12 -3.02 12.48
N ALA A 20 0.48 -3.70 13.45
CA ALA A 20 0.46 -5.17 13.52
C ALA A 20 -0.97 -5.71 13.72
N LYS A 21 -1.75 -5.13 14.63
CA LYS A 21 -3.16 -5.54 14.84
C LYS A 21 -4.03 -5.32 13.61
N LEU A 22 -3.83 -4.21 12.89
CA LEU A 22 -4.52 -3.97 11.63
C LEU A 22 -4.11 -5.00 10.56
N ALA A 23 -2.86 -5.45 10.58
CA ALA A 23 -2.38 -6.50 9.70
C ALA A 23 -3.06 -7.83 10.01
N ASP A 24 -3.16 -8.18 11.28
CA ASP A 24 -3.88 -9.39 11.72
C ASP A 24 -5.35 -9.34 11.33
N GLN A 25 -6.02 -8.20 11.52
CA GLN A 25 -7.41 -8.01 11.11
C GLN A 25 -7.57 -8.16 9.59
N ALA A 26 -6.71 -7.52 8.79
CA ALA A 26 -6.73 -7.65 7.34
C ALA A 26 -6.52 -9.11 6.91
N MET A 27 -5.62 -9.85 7.58
CA MET A 27 -5.41 -11.27 7.32
C MET A 27 -6.68 -12.09 7.62
N ALA A 28 -7.34 -11.82 8.75
CA ALA A 28 -8.58 -12.48 9.14
C ALA A 28 -9.73 -12.20 8.15
N GLU A 29 -9.83 -10.98 7.62
CA GLU A 29 -10.76 -10.62 6.56
C GLU A 29 -10.48 -11.46 5.30
N MET A 30 -9.23 -11.57 4.88
CA MET A 30 -8.83 -12.38 3.70
C MET A 30 -9.12 -13.87 3.89
N MET A 31 -8.87 -14.41 5.09
CA MET A 31 -9.14 -15.83 5.40
C MET A 31 -10.63 -16.14 5.41
N SER A 32 -11.46 -15.15 5.77
CA SER A 32 -12.91 -15.26 5.74
C SER A 32 -13.51 -15.11 4.34
N GLU A 33 -12.70 -15.13 3.27
CA GLU A 33 -13.09 -14.84 1.88
C GLU A 33 -13.70 -13.45 1.65
N HIS A 34 -13.55 -12.54 2.63
CA HIS A 34 -13.98 -11.16 2.49
C HIS A 34 -12.85 -10.34 1.86
N SER A 35 -13.21 -9.43 0.97
CA SER A 35 -12.25 -8.44 0.46
C SER A 35 -11.82 -7.52 1.61
N VAL A 36 -10.51 -7.36 1.81
CA VAL A 36 -9.98 -6.41 2.81
C VAL A 36 -10.51 -5.01 2.53
N SER A 37 -11.10 -4.39 3.54
CA SER A 37 -11.70 -3.06 3.36
C SER A 37 -10.67 -2.01 2.96
N ASP A 38 -11.05 -1.08 2.08
CA ASP A 38 -10.19 0.06 1.68
C ASP A 38 -9.73 0.87 2.89
N ARG A 39 -10.59 1.00 3.90
CA ARG A 39 -10.27 1.69 5.14
C ARG A 39 -9.17 0.98 5.93
N THR A 40 -9.22 -0.35 6.00
CA THR A 40 -8.19 -1.17 6.67
C THR A 40 -6.86 -1.03 5.93
N VAL A 41 -6.87 -1.13 4.59
CA VAL A 41 -5.68 -0.98 3.74
C VAL A 41 -5.06 0.41 3.91
N GLN A 42 -5.88 1.47 3.87
CA GLN A 42 -5.42 2.85 4.03
C GLN A 42 -4.81 3.08 5.42
N SER A 43 -5.48 2.63 6.48
CA SER A 43 -4.99 2.78 7.86
C SER A 43 -3.66 2.04 8.07
N LEU A 44 -3.53 0.87 7.45
CA LEU A 44 -2.31 0.07 7.50
C LEU A 44 -1.16 0.73 6.71
N ALA A 45 -1.46 1.30 5.53
CA ALA A 45 -0.49 2.08 4.77
C ALA A 45 -0.02 3.33 5.52
N ASP A 46 -0.92 4.04 6.20
CA ASP A 46 -0.59 5.21 7.00
C ASP A 46 0.31 4.86 8.20
N GLY A 47 0.01 3.76 8.89
CA GLY A 47 0.85 3.24 9.98
C GLY A 47 2.26 2.88 9.51
N VAL A 48 2.37 2.13 8.40
CA VAL A 48 3.66 1.78 7.80
C VAL A 48 4.45 3.03 7.38
N LEU A 49 3.79 4.00 6.74
CA LEU A 49 4.42 5.27 6.33
C LEU A 49 4.88 6.10 7.53
N PHE A 50 4.15 6.07 8.64
CA PHE A 50 4.55 6.75 9.87
C PHE A 50 5.82 6.12 10.44
N LEU A 51 5.89 4.80 10.55
CA LEU A 51 7.06 4.08 11.05
C LEU A 51 8.29 4.28 10.15
N ASP A 52 8.10 4.21 8.82
CA ASP A 52 9.16 4.45 7.82
C ASP A 52 9.78 5.84 7.95
N ARG A 53 8.95 6.89 8.11
CA ARG A 53 9.42 8.27 8.30
C ARG A 53 10.28 8.47 9.54
N HIS A 54 10.07 7.64 10.55
CA HIS A 54 10.79 7.69 11.81
C HIS A 54 11.87 6.62 11.93
N ALA A 55 12.19 5.92 10.83
CA ALA A 55 13.16 4.81 10.77
C ALA A 55 12.89 3.72 11.83
N HIS A 56 11.61 3.53 12.19
CA HIS A 56 11.20 2.51 13.14
C HIS A 56 10.94 1.18 12.41
N PRO A 57 11.24 0.03 13.04
CA PRO A 57 10.90 -1.27 12.49
C PRO A 57 9.43 -1.36 12.06
N ILE A 58 9.23 -1.79 10.80
CA ILE A 58 7.92 -2.01 10.21
C ILE A 58 7.52 -3.48 10.41
N PRO A 59 6.30 -3.78 10.89
CA PRO A 59 5.82 -5.15 10.97
C PRO A 59 5.82 -5.81 9.59
N ARG A 60 6.53 -6.94 9.43
CA ARG A 60 6.67 -7.66 8.15
C ARG A 60 5.30 -8.00 7.54
N LEU A 61 4.41 -8.52 8.37
CA LEU A 61 3.06 -8.89 7.95
C LEU A 61 2.28 -7.72 7.33
N ALA A 62 2.42 -6.52 7.87
CA ALA A 62 1.77 -5.34 7.33
C ALA A 62 2.29 -5.01 5.92
N LEU A 63 3.61 -5.09 5.71
CA LEU A 63 4.21 -4.87 4.41
C LEU A 63 3.76 -5.94 3.39
N ASP A 64 3.77 -7.20 3.79
CA ASP A 64 3.38 -8.33 2.94
C ASP A 64 1.91 -8.22 2.50
N LEU A 65 1.02 -7.84 3.41
CA LEU A 65 -0.39 -7.63 3.09
C LEU A 65 -0.61 -6.44 2.14
N LEU A 66 0.09 -5.31 2.32
CA LEU A 66 -0.01 -4.20 1.36
C LEU A 66 0.47 -4.60 -0.03
N MET A 67 1.58 -5.37 -0.11
CA MET A 67 2.09 -5.86 -1.39
C MET A 67 1.09 -6.82 -2.06
N ARG A 68 0.49 -7.73 -1.29
CA ARG A 68 -0.51 -8.68 -1.79
C ARG A 68 -1.76 -7.97 -2.28
N VAL A 69 -2.36 -7.10 -1.46
CA VAL A 69 -3.55 -6.32 -1.82
C VAL A 69 -3.30 -5.46 -3.06
N HIS A 70 -2.11 -4.84 -3.15
CA HIS A 70 -1.73 -4.08 -4.34
C HIS A 70 -1.65 -4.97 -5.60
N HIS A 71 -1.08 -6.17 -5.47
CA HIS A 71 -0.98 -7.12 -6.57
C HIS A 71 -2.37 -7.60 -7.02
N ASP A 72 -3.25 -7.96 -6.09
CA ASP A 72 -4.61 -8.42 -6.36
C ASP A 72 -5.43 -7.35 -7.10
N ARG A 73 -5.36 -6.09 -6.65
CA ARG A 73 -6.04 -4.95 -7.30
C ARG A 73 -5.47 -4.65 -8.68
N SER A 74 -4.15 -4.74 -8.83
CA SER A 74 -3.49 -4.52 -10.12
C SER A 74 -3.84 -5.62 -11.13
N ALA A 75 -3.93 -6.87 -10.67
CA ALA A 75 -4.37 -7.99 -11.48
C ALA A 75 -5.84 -7.85 -11.91
N ALA A 76 -6.73 -7.46 -10.99
CA ALA A 76 -8.13 -7.19 -11.32
C ALA A 76 -8.29 -6.09 -12.39
N LEU A 77 -7.54 -5.00 -12.27
CA LEU A 77 -7.52 -3.93 -13.27
C LEU A 77 -6.93 -4.36 -14.62
N ALA A 78 -5.95 -5.26 -14.62
CA ALA A 78 -5.39 -5.83 -15.84
C ALA A 78 -6.38 -6.76 -16.56
N VAL A 79 -7.20 -7.50 -15.81
CA VAL A 79 -8.29 -8.34 -16.36
C VAL A 79 -9.40 -7.46 -16.94
N SER A 80 -9.84 -6.41 -16.24
CA SER A 80 -10.83 -5.46 -16.79
C SER A 80 -10.31 -4.71 -18.03
N ARG A 81 -9.00 -4.43 -18.12
CA ARG A 81 -8.40 -3.90 -19.35
C ARG A 81 -8.35 -4.92 -20.49
N ARG A 82 -8.26 -6.22 -20.21
CA ARG A 82 -8.26 -7.27 -21.24
C ARG A 82 -9.64 -7.50 -21.87
N GLU A 83 -10.73 -7.30 -21.12
CA GLU A 83 -12.08 -7.30 -21.68
C GLU A 83 -12.39 -6.02 -22.47
N GLY A 84 -11.84 -4.87 -22.06
CA GLY A 84 -11.92 -3.62 -22.83
C GLY A 84 -11.03 -3.58 -24.08
N ALA A 85 -9.90 -4.29 -24.10
CA ALA A 85 -8.89 -4.23 -25.15
C ALA A 85 -9.00 -5.34 -26.22
N ARG A 86 -10.20 -5.88 -26.47
CA ARG A 86 -10.49 -6.63 -27.71
C ARG A 86 -10.96 -5.73 -28.87
N ARG A 87 -11.15 -4.44 -28.63
CA ARG A 87 -11.17 -3.40 -29.67
C ARG A 87 -9.89 -2.57 -29.48
N GLU A 88 -9.20 -2.28 -30.58
CA GLU A 88 -8.00 -1.42 -30.65
C GLU A 88 -6.65 -2.12 -30.38
N ALA A 89 -6.36 -3.04 -31.29
CA ALA A 89 -5.21 -2.99 -32.20
C ALA A 89 -3.87 -2.37 -31.72
N ARG A 90 -2.86 -3.25 -31.77
CA ARG A 90 -1.47 -3.02 -32.21
C ARG A 90 -0.62 -1.99 -31.45
N GLY A 91 0.25 -2.57 -30.62
CA GLY A 91 1.67 -2.22 -30.61
C GLY A 91 2.14 -1.43 -29.40
N PHE A 92 2.71 -2.11 -28.40
CA PHE A 92 3.84 -1.57 -27.65
C PHE A 92 4.61 -2.69 -26.94
N LYS A 93 5.93 -2.72 -27.16
CA LYS A 93 6.89 -3.70 -26.58
C LYS A 93 7.14 -3.40 -25.09
N PRO A 94 7.55 -4.40 -24.28
CA PRO A 94 7.84 -4.21 -22.86
C PRO A 94 9.23 -3.57 -22.69
N ALA A 95 9.33 -2.50 -21.93
CA ALA A 95 10.61 -1.97 -21.47
C ALA A 95 10.83 -2.42 -20.03
N GLU A 96 11.77 -3.34 -19.86
CA GLU A 96 12.52 -3.54 -18.62
C GLU A 96 13.05 -2.20 -18.13
N ARG A 97 12.83 -1.88 -16.85
CA ARG A 97 13.77 -1.07 -16.07
C ARG A 97 13.71 -1.49 -14.62
N ALA A 98 14.74 -2.25 -14.25
CA ALA A 98 15.21 -2.34 -12.90
C ALA A 98 15.58 -0.93 -12.43
N GLU A 99 14.94 -0.47 -11.36
CA GLU A 99 15.35 0.72 -10.62
C GLU A 99 15.34 0.36 -9.13
N GLU A 100 16.55 0.26 -8.61
CA GLU A 100 16.93 0.20 -7.20
C GLU A 100 16.39 1.46 -6.49
N GLY A 101 15.16 1.36 -6.00
CA GLY A 101 14.55 2.37 -5.17
C GLY A 101 13.81 1.66 -4.04
N GLY A 102 14.33 1.81 -2.82
CA GLY A 102 13.85 1.13 -1.62
C GLY A 102 12.32 1.09 -1.50
N ALA A 103 11.81 -0.02 -0.98
CA ALA A 103 10.39 -0.37 -0.95
C ALA A 103 9.47 0.80 -0.53
N GLY A 104 9.90 1.66 0.40
CA GLY A 104 9.16 2.85 0.83
C GLY A 104 8.89 3.90 -0.28
N ARG A 105 9.78 4.07 -1.27
CA ARG A 105 9.54 4.96 -2.43
C ARG A 105 8.50 4.39 -3.38
N LYS A 106 8.49 3.07 -3.59
CA LYS A 106 7.51 2.40 -4.46
C LYS A 106 6.11 2.53 -3.86
N VAL A 107 5.97 2.32 -2.55
CA VAL A 107 4.70 2.53 -1.83
C VAL A 107 4.23 3.99 -1.98
N ARG A 108 5.10 4.99 -1.76
CA ARG A 108 4.71 6.41 -1.94
C ARG A 108 4.29 6.78 -3.37
N SER A 109 4.81 6.10 -4.39
CA SER A 109 4.45 6.36 -5.79
C SER A 109 3.08 5.76 -6.14
N LEU A 110 2.79 4.56 -5.64
CA LEU A 110 1.55 3.83 -5.94
C LEU A 110 0.32 4.48 -5.30
N PHE A 111 0.45 5.00 -4.08
CA PHE A 111 -0.68 5.64 -3.38
C PHE A 111 -0.87 7.12 -3.72
N ARG A 112 0.10 7.77 -4.36
CA ARG A 112 -0.05 9.15 -4.85
C ARG A 112 -1.00 9.24 -6.05
N SER A 113 -1.07 8.20 -6.87
CA SER A 113 -2.00 8.14 -8.02
C SER A 113 -3.46 8.03 -7.62
N LEU A 114 -3.77 7.56 -6.42
CA LEU A 114 -5.16 7.45 -5.93
C LEU A 114 -5.71 8.79 -5.42
N ARG A 115 -4.85 9.70 -4.94
CA ARG A 115 -5.26 11.01 -4.42
C ARG A 115 -5.68 12.03 -5.49
N ARG A 116 -5.37 11.79 -6.77
CA ARG A 116 -5.68 12.75 -7.86
C ARG A 116 -7.04 12.53 -8.53
N ARG A 117 -7.85 11.56 -8.10
CA ARG A 117 -9.10 11.21 -8.80
C ARG A 117 -10.39 11.70 -8.12
N ASP A 118 -10.32 12.25 -6.91
CA ASP A 118 -11.47 12.83 -6.18
C ASP A 118 -11.43 14.38 -6.12
N GLY A 119 -10.83 15.02 -7.11
CA GLY A 119 -10.68 16.48 -7.14
C GLY A 119 -10.77 17.07 -8.54
N ALA A 120 -11.88 16.79 -9.23
CA ALA A 120 -12.36 17.55 -10.39
C ALA A 120 -13.90 17.55 -10.38
#